data_AF-A0A972GRB4-F1
#
_entry.id   AF-A0A972GRB4-F1
#
_cell.length_a   1.000
_cell.length_b   1.000
_cell.length_c   1.000
_cell.angle_alpha   90.00
_cell.angle_beta   90.00
_cell.angle_gamma   90.00
#
_symmetry.space_group_name_H-M   'P 1'
#
loop_
_entity.id
_entity.type
_entity.pdbx_description
1 polymer ?
#
loop_
_entity_poly.entity_id
_entity_poly.type
_entity_poly.pdbx_seq_one_letter_code
_entity_poly.pdbx_strand_id
1 'polypeptide(L)'
;MDWQLFQQEDYFAVTLLDDECEDTGKVQFYRGPLTRISVDLATIGFVIECLLAPQPTEEFQQIQPDWYEHLSKNPWFLVVRAWKGPETYS
;
A
#
# COMPACT_ATOMS: atom_id res chain seq x y z
N MET A 1 -4.76 5.98 -10.17
CA MET A 1 -3.60 5.68 -9.29
C MET A 1 -3.22 6.93 -8.52
N ASP A 2 -2.84 6.77 -7.24
CA ASP A 2 -2.45 7.81 -6.28
C ASP A 2 -1.53 8.92 -6.85
N TRP A 3 -0.48 8.57 -7.60
CA TRP A 3 0.49 9.54 -8.12
C TRP A 3 -0.08 10.48 -9.18
N GLN A 4 -1.13 10.06 -9.90
CA GLN A 4 -1.86 10.92 -10.84
C GLN A 4 -2.82 11.86 -10.11
N LEU A 5 -3.30 11.47 -8.92
CA LEU A 5 -4.24 12.25 -8.12
C LEU A 5 -3.55 13.44 -7.45
N PHE A 6 -2.29 13.30 -7.05
CA PHE A 6 -1.54 14.33 -6.31
C PHE A 6 -0.48 15.09 -7.13
N GLN A 7 -0.46 14.91 -8.46
CA GLN A 7 0.42 15.60 -9.42
C GLN A 7 1.88 15.69 -8.95
N GLN A 8 2.43 14.61 -8.40
CA GLN A 8 3.80 14.61 -7.89
C GLN A 8 4.79 14.48 -9.06
N GLU A 9 5.81 15.36 -9.09
CA GLU A 9 6.87 15.30 -10.10
C GLU A 9 7.81 14.10 -9.88
N ASP A 10 8.05 13.73 -8.63
CA ASP A 10 8.90 12.59 -8.26
C ASP A 10 8.06 11.42 -7.74
N TYR A 11 7.97 10.38 -8.55
CA TYR A 11 7.29 9.14 -8.20
C TYR A 11 7.90 8.45 -6.97
N PHE A 12 9.23 8.55 -6.78
CA PHE A 12 10.00 7.86 -5.75
C PHE A 12 10.17 8.65 -4.45
N ALA A 13 9.74 9.91 -4.42
CA ALA A 13 9.79 10.72 -3.20
C ALA A 13 8.86 10.16 -2.12
N VAL A 14 9.29 10.31 -0.86
CA VAL A 14 8.43 10.13 0.31
C VAL A 14 7.84 11.49 0.66
N THR A 15 6.52 11.62 0.56
CA THR A 15 5.82 12.90 0.74
C THR A 15 4.66 12.73 1.73
N LEU A 16 4.52 13.67 2.67
CA LEU A 16 3.34 13.77 3.52
C LEU A 16 2.22 14.44 2.73
N LEU A 17 1.06 13.78 2.63
CA LEU A 17 -0.12 14.27 1.92
C LEU A 17 -1.28 14.43 2.90
N ASP A 18 -2.10 15.44 2.62
CA ASP A 18 -3.40 15.67 3.25
C ASP A 18 -4.51 15.20 2.30
N ASP A 19 -5.52 14.53 2.84
CA ASP A 19 -6.71 14.10 2.10
C ASP A 19 -7.97 14.27 2.95
N GLU A 20 -9.12 14.39 2.30
CA GLU A 20 -10.41 14.52 2.95
C GLU A 20 -11.28 13.32 2.57
N CYS A 21 -11.37 12.36 3.49
CA CYS A 21 -12.17 11.16 3.31
C CYS A 21 -13.60 11.43 3.80
N GLU A 22 -14.60 11.07 3.00
CA GLU A 22 -16.02 11.29 3.33
C GLU A 22 -16.41 10.65 4.68
N ASP A 23 -15.87 9.47 4.99
CA ASP A 23 -16.22 8.71 6.19
C ASP A 23 -15.38 9.05 7.44
N THR A 24 -14.14 9.52 7.24
CA THR A 24 -13.16 9.71 8.35
C THR A 24 -12.69 11.15 8.52
N GLY A 25 -13.07 12.07 7.62
CA GLY A 25 -12.67 13.47 7.63
C GLY A 25 -11.24 13.67 7.12
N LYS A 26 -10.57 14.71 7.63
CA LYS A 26 -9.20 15.05 7.23
C LYS A 26 -8.21 14.02 7.76
N VAL A 27 -7.47 13.41 6.84
CA VAL A 27 -6.44 12.41 7.13
C VAL A 27 -5.10 12.84 6.55
N GLN A 28 -4.02 12.45 7.22
CA GLN A 28 -2.65 12.65 6.76
C GLN A 28 -1.95 11.31 6.60
N PHE A 29 -1.26 11.12 5.48
CA PHE A 29 -0.50 9.89 5.22
C PHE A 29 0.76 10.14 4.41
N TYR A 30 1.71 9.20 4.52
CA TYR A 30 2.92 9.22 3.71
C TYR A 30 2.71 8.41 2.43
N ARG A 31 2.91 9.06 1.29
CA ARG A 31 3.09 8.39 0.00
C ARG A 31 4.58 8.06 -0.17
N GLY A 32 4.90 6.88 -0.69
CA GLY A 32 6.26 6.51 -1.03
C GLY A 32 6.35 5.26 -1.90
N PRO A 33 7.53 4.95 -2.45
CA PRO A 33 7.71 3.80 -3.32
C PRO A 33 7.74 2.49 -2.54
N LEU A 34 7.32 1.39 -3.18
CA LEU A 34 7.42 0.03 -2.63
C LEU A 34 8.85 -0.30 -2.18
N THR A 35 9.86 0.20 -2.90
CA THR A 35 11.28 0.05 -2.58
C THR A 35 11.59 0.50 -1.14
N ARG A 36 10.96 1.58 -0.67
CA ARG A 36 11.17 2.07 0.69
C ARG A 36 10.72 1.04 1.72
N ILE A 37 9.50 0.51 1.55
CA ILE A 37 8.93 -0.51 2.44
C ILE A 37 9.82 -1.77 2.44
N SER A 38 10.24 -2.25 1.27
CA SER A 38 11.04 -3.46 1.18
C SER A 38 12.46 -3.30 1.75
N VAL A 39 13.10 -2.15 1.50
CA VAL A 39 14.46 -1.86 2.00
C VAL A 39 14.43 -1.66 3.51
N ASP A 40 13.44 -0.94 4.03
CA ASP A 40 13.31 -0.70 5.47
C ASP A 40 13.17 -2.04 6.21
N LEU A 41 12.29 -2.94 5.75
CA LEU A 41 12.15 -4.29 6.31
C LEU A 41 13.44 -5.10 6.25
N ALA A 42 14.12 -5.11 5.10
CA ALA A 42 15.38 -5.84 4.95
C ALA A 42 16.47 -5.28 5.90
N THR A 43 16.55 -3.96 6.05
CA THR A 43 17.55 -3.28 6.88
C THR A 43 17.41 -3.64 8.36
N ILE A 44 16.18 -3.84 8.85
CA ILE A 44 15.92 -4.29 10.22
C ILE A 44 15.94 -5.82 10.37
N GLY A 45 16.37 -6.54 9.33
CA GLY A 45 16.57 -7.98 9.36
C GLY A 45 15.30 -8.80 9.13
N PHE A 46 14.26 -8.26 8.51
CA PHE A 46 13.09 -9.03 8.09
C PHE A 46 13.25 -9.55 6.67
N VAL A 47 12.75 -10.76 6.44
CA VAL A 47 12.62 -11.35 5.10
C VAL A 47 11.15 -11.30 4.71
N ILE A 48 10.87 -10.68 3.56
CA ILE A 48 9.53 -10.67 2.98
C ILE A 48 9.23 -12.05 2.41
N GLU A 49 8.22 -12.70 2.94
CA GLU A 49 7.74 -14.00 2.47
C GLU A 49 6.69 -13.83 1.36
N CYS A 50 5.81 -12.84 1.50
CA CYS A 50 4.73 -12.62 0.56
C CYS A 50 4.38 -11.13 0.45
N LEU A 51 4.16 -10.68 -0.78
CA LEU A 51 3.56 -9.38 -1.11
C LEU A 51 2.25 -9.65 -1.85
N LEU A 52 1.16 -9.11 -1.35
CA LEU A 52 -0.17 -9.32 -1.91
C LEU A 52 -0.86 -7.97 -2.15
N ALA A 53 -1.30 -7.74 -3.37
CA ALA A 53 -2.30 -6.72 -3.68
C ALA A 53 -3.68 -7.40 -3.66
N PRO A 54 -4.46 -7.26 -2.56
CA PRO A 54 -5.71 -7.99 -2.42
C PRO A 54 -6.72 -7.53 -3.48
N GLN A 55 -7.43 -8.50 -4.04
CA GLN A 55 -8.57 -8.28 -4.93
C GLN A 55 -9.86 -8.31 -4.09
N PRO A 56 -10.90 -7.54 -4.46
CA PRO A 56 -12.19 -7.62 -3.80
C PRO A 56 -12.81 -9.02 -4.01
N THR A 57 -13.59 -9.51 -3.04
CA THR A 57 -14.23 -10.83 -3.13
C THR A 57 -15.53 -10.79 -3.92
N GLU A 58 -16.02 -11.94 -4.38
CA GLU A 58 -17.29 -12.04 -5.10
C GLU A 58 -18.47 -11.60 -4.23
N GLU A 59 -18.43 -11.86 -2.92
CA GLU A 59 -19.45 -11.36 -1.98
C GLU A 59 -19.45 -9.83 -1.92
N PHE A 60 -18.28 -9.20 -2.02
CA PHE A 60 -18.17 -7.74 -2.08
C PHE A 60 -18.83 -7.18 -3.34
N GLN A 61 -18.76 -7.89 -4.48
CA GLN A 61 -19.45 -7.51 -5.71
C GLN A 61 -20.96 -7.39 -5.53
N GLN A 62 -21.56 -8.27 -4.72
CA GLN A 62 -23.01 -8.27 -4.48
C GLN A 62 -23.47 -7.08 -3.61
N ILE A 63 -22.58 -6.56 -2.75
CA ILE A 63 -22.88 -5.47 -1.81
C ILE A 63 -22.56 -4.12 -2.43
N GLN A 64 -21.39 -3.99 -3.09
CA GLN A 64 -20.91 -2.75 -3.69
C GLN A 64 -20.27 -3.01 -5.07
N PRO A 65 -21.08 -3.21 -6.14
CA PRO A 65 -20.57 -3.58 -7.46
C PRO A 65 -19.68 -2.50 -8.10
N ASP A 66 -19.99 -1.22 -7.89
CA ASP A 66 -19.21 -0.11 -8.44
C ASP A 66 -17.80 -0.05 -7.81
N TRP A 67 -17.73 -0.21 -6.49
CA TRP A 67 -16.46 -0.30 -5.77
C TRP A 67 -15.70 -1.59 -6.11
N TYR A 68 -16.40 -2.70 -6.32
CA TYR A 68 -15.77 -3.94 -6.77
C TYR A 68 -15.05 -3.75 -8.12
N GLU A 69 -15.71 -3.14 -9.11
CA GLU A 69 -15.08 -2.86 -10.41
C GLU A 69 -13.90 -1.90 -10.26
N HIS A 70 -14.04 -0.87 -9.42
CA HIS A 70 -12.98 0.09 -9.17
C HIS A 70 -11.75 -0.58 -8.53
N LEU A 71 -11.93 -1.32 -7.43
CA LEU A 71 -10.86 -1.98 -6.67
C LEU A 71 -10.22 -3.14 -7.44
N SER A 72 -10.95 -3.78 -8.36
CA SER A 72 -10.41 -4.82 -9.24
C SER A 72 -9.40 -4.27 -10.25
N LYS A 73 -9.52 -2.99 -10.62
CA LYS A 73 -8.66 -2.32 -11.61
C LYS A 73 -7.60 -1.41 -10.98
N ASN A 74 -7.79 -1.03 -9.72
CA ASN A 74 -6.94 -0.10 -9.00
C ASN A 74 -6.50 -0.73 -7.68
N PRO A 75 -5.27 -1.26 -7.58
CA PRO A 75 -4.77 -1.83 -6.34
C PRO A 75 -4.73 -0.76 -5.26
N TRP A 76 -5.49 -0.99 -4.20
CA TRP A 76 -5.71 0.00 -3.15
C TRP A 76 -4.91 -0.29 -1.88
N PHE A 77 -4.63 -1.57 -1.64
CA PHE A 77 -3.91 -2.04 -0.47
C PHE A 77 -2.69 -2.85 -0.89
N LEU A 78 -1.70 -2.84 -0.01
CA LEU A 78 -0.56 -3.73 -0.06
C LEU A 78 -0.46 -4.46 1.27
N VAL A 79 -0.55 -5.78 1.22
CA VAL A 79 -0.37 -6.65 2.37
C VAL A 79 1.02 -7.28 2.29
N VAL A 80 1.80 -7.12 3.35
CA VAL A 80 3.16 -7.65 3.45
C VAL A 80 3.20 -8.69 4.56
N ARG A 81 3.55 -9.94 4.21
CA ARG A 81 3.90 -10.96 5.20
C ARG A 81 5.42 -11.08 5.23
N ALA A 82 6.00 -10.84 6.40
CA ALA A 82 7.43 -10.92 6.62
C ALA A 82 7.73 -11.63 7.94
N TRP A 83 8.90 -12.24 8.04
CA TRP A 83 9.39 -12.91 9.24
C TRP A 83 10.76 -12.38 9.60
N LYS A 84 11.11 -12.45 10.90
CA LYS A 84 12.45 -12.08 11.37
C LYS A 84 13.46 -13.04 10.75
N GLY A 85 14.35 -12.53 9.91
CA GLY A 85 15.42 -13.27 9.29
C GLY A 85 16.33 -13.94 10.33
N PRO A 86 17.12 -14.94 9.91
CA PRO A 86 18.07 -15.58 10.81
C PRO A 86 19.01 -14.52 11.40
N GLU A 87 19.29 -14.61 12.69
CA GLU A 87 20.37 -13.83 13.29
C GLU A 87 21.67 -14.28 12.62
N THR A 88 22.16 -13.48 11.67
CA THR A 88 23.51 -13.64 11.16
C THR A 88 24.45 -13.34 12.33
N TYR A 89 24.93 -14.39 13.01
CA TYR A 89 26.09 -14.31 13.88
C TYR A 89 27.22 -13.69 13.06
N SER A 90 27.46 -12.40 13.29
CA SER A 90 28.56 -11.63 12.70
C SER A 90 29.71 -11.61 13.69
#